data_AF-A0A8D8G8S0-F1
#
_entry.id   AF-A0A8D8G8S0-F1
#
_cell.length_a   1.000
_cell.length_b   1.000
_cell.length_c   1.000
_cell.angle_alpha   90.00
_cell.angle_beta   90.00
_cell.angle_gamma   90.00
#
_symmetry.space_group_name_H-M   'P 1'
#
loop_
_entity.id
_entity.type
_entity.pdbx_description
1 polymer ?
#
loop_
_entity_poly.entity_id
_entity_poly.type
_entity_poly.pdbx_seq_one_letter_code
_entity_poly.pdbx_strand_id
1 'polypeptide(L)'
;MDSGACPVADHQQQEPVPTMTTTPTDQQEDGGGGDCARCGESRSLDAGLMEELNQQYERRLRIVEDHGDDLQFKVQLFSDWIKQLRTMNLDLVEAIQNIQDTCRTRLEQMRDMYRKNETRFGPEAAKRLEGDRSALLEVIRRAYTTGSWDISGIEFFNVSIEELFGSRGEAAKVKVEEPTISVNLAVSSNYPIENAQVEELRQELDAKERQIKNLEQLLEEKFHKTESEFDTDSNIRSADCDSNSKPMLDQLRHMMQEKNLELEQRSLRIDEMSKEIDLLNNSLESLKDSNKLHSQSDTKLLQELQNVSRANSEELDATKRENAELRKHINTLKNQLDSQSIVDNRSLVDEVKNHYDRNRQLERKLRKCEQSLAEANSAVSHRNKVIDQLRQERNCLKKCIPPAALESMALVDSLASESCTSLGSGSSGSSAETVVHSSDLKSKLLELQAVRAGQDNVIAELRGKLNANESELRALVGVVES
;
A
#
# COMPACT_ATOMS: atom_id res chain seq x y z
N MET A 1 47.18 -50.91 54.61
CA MET A 1 48.42 -50.72 53.84
C MET A 1 48.09 -49.69 52.78
N ASP A 2 48.15 -48.41 53.14
CA ASP A 2 49.34 -47.55 53.18
C ASP A 2 49.51 -46.80 51.85
N SER A 3 49.14 -45.52 51.94
CA SER A 3 49.77 -44.32 51.39
C SER A 3 50.77 -44.45 50.24
N GLY A 4 50.55 -43.67 49.18
CA GLY A 4 51.55 -43.31 48.18
C GLY A 4 51.13 -42.04 47.43
N ALA A 5 51.89 -40.96 47.60
CA ALA A 5 51.55 -39.57 47.29
C ALA A 5 51.96 -39.10 45.87
N CYS A 6 51.12 -38.21 45.27
CA CYS A 6 51.38 -36.92 44.56
C CYS A 6 52.52 -36.74 43.50
N PRO A 7 52.54 -35.67 42.64
CA PRO A 7 51.48 -34.78 42.08
C PRO A 7 51.71 -34.24 40.60
N VAL A 8 50.82 -33.33 40.13
CA VAL A 8 50.94 -32.27 39.06
C VAL A 8 50.84 -32.77 37.58
N ALA A 9 49.97 -32.25 36.70
CA ALA A 9 49.77 -30.84 36.33
C ALA A 9 48.33 -30.46 35.89
N ASP A 10 48.01 -29.19 36.19
CA ASP A 10 46.83 -28.42 35.80
C ASP A 10 46.51 -28.45 34.31
N HIS A 11 45.22 -28.41 33.95
CA HIS A 11 44.66 -27.33 33.11
C HIS A 11 43.13 -27.27 33.31
N GLN A 12 42.65 -26.04 33.52
CA GLN A 12 41.29 -25.65 33.86
C GLN A 12 40.34 -25.65 32.65
N GLN A 13 39.08 -26.05 32.94
CA GLN A 13 37.79 -25.46 32.53
C GLN A 13 37.44 -25.45 31.02
N GLN A 14 36.26 -25.90 30.56
CA GLN A 14 34.90 -25.48 30.98
C GLN A 14 33.83 -26.51 30.52
N GLU A 15 32.72 -26.59 31.26
CA GLU A 15 31.61 -27.54 31.13
C GLU A 15 30.68 -27.34 29.92
N PRO A 16 30.02 -28.40 29.42
CA PRO A 16 28.86 -28.34 28.52
C PRO A 16 27.53 -28.60 29.26
N VAL A 17 26.48 -27.86 28.91
CA VAL A 17 25.10 -28.05 29.41
C VAL A 17 24.24 -28.77 28.34
N PRO A 18 23.29 -29.66 28.72
CA PRO A 18 22.90 -30.82 27.91
C PRO A 18 21.61 -30.64 27.08
N THR A 19 21.53 -31.50 26.08
CA THR A 19 20.39 -31.78 25.19
C THR A 19 19.24 -32.48 25.93
N MET A 20 17.99 -32.10 25.64
CA MET A 20 16.81 -32.95 25.82
C MET A 20 15.96 -32.92 24.55
N THR A 21 15.71 -34.13 24.07
CA THR A 21 15.06 -34.59 22.85
C THR A 21 13.55 -34.35 22.85
N THR A 22 12.95 -34.01 21.71
CA THR A 22 11.68 -34.60 21.22
C THR A 22 11.48 -34.29 19.73
N THR A 23 11.16 -35.33 18.96
CA THR A 23 10.55 -35.32 17.61
C THR A 23 9.19 -36.04 17.72
N PRO A 24 8.33 -36.08 16.70
CA PRO A 24 7.83 -35.04 15.78
C PRO A 24 6.28 -35.01 15.77
N THR A 25 5.65 -33.96 15.22
CA THR A 25 4.28 -34.07 14.70
C THR A 25 4.15 -33.15 13.50
N ASP A 26 3.91 -33.76 12.34
CA ASP A 26 3.47 -33.09 11.12
C ASP A 26 2.24 -32.25 11.40
N GLN A 27 2.37 -30.93 11.25
CA GLN A 27 1.30 -30.10 10.70
C GLN A 27 1.92 -29.11 9.72
N GLN A 28 1.56 -29.36 8.47
CA GLN A 28 1.71 -28.50 7.32
C GLN A 28 0.91 -27.22 7.56
N GLU A 29 1.57 -26.16 8.01
CA GLU A 29 1.03 -24.80 7.91
C GLU A 29 1.81 -24.05 6.83
N ASP A 30 1.10 -23.97 5.71
CA ASP A 30 1.20 -23.03 4.61
C ASP A 30 1.83 -21.69 5.06
N GLY A 31 3.07 -21.49 4.66
CA GLY A 31 3.78 -20.22 4.82
C GLY A 31 3.14 -19.17 3.91
N GLY A 32 2.02 -18.60 4.37
CA GLY A 32 1.39 -17.43 3.80
C GLY A 32 2.35 -16.25 3.87
N GLY A 33 3.22 -16.15 2.87
CA GLY A 33 3.96 -14.95 2.54
C GLY A 33 2.94 -13.86 2.25
N GLY A 34 2.64 -13.06 3.27
CA GLY A 34 1.80 -11.89 3.15
C GLY A 34 2.45 -10.93 2.18
N ASP A 35 1.95 -10.92 0.95
CA ASP A 35 2.20 -9.87 -0.03
C ASP A 35 1.82 -8.53 0.58
N CYS A 36 2.82 -7.85 1.12
CA CYS A 36 2.76 -6.44 1.41
C CYS A 36 2.74 -5.70 0.07
N ALA A 37 1.56 -5.63 -0.56
CA ALA A 37 1.27 -4.91 -1.80
C ALA A 37 1.51 -3.38 -1.71
N ARG A 38 2.08 -2.90 -0.60
CA ARG A 38 2.36 -1.49 -0.32
C ARG A 38 3.84 -1.20 -0.02
N CYS A 39 4.70 -2.20 0.02
CA CYS A 39 6.15 -2.04 0.06
C CYS A 39 6.73 -2.42 -1.31
N GLY A 40 6.51 -1.53 -2.29
CA GLY A 40 6.96 -1.69 -3.68
C GLY A 40 8.47 -1.58 -3.90
N GLU A 41 9.28 -2.05 -2.97
CA GLU A 41 10.75 -2.02 -3.08
C GLU A 41 11.34 -3.31 -2.50
N SER A 42 10.96 -4.43 -3.11
CA SER A 42 11.89 -5.56 -3.24
C SER A 42 12.16 -5.78 -4.72
N ARG A 43 12.47 -4.68 -5.44
CA ARG A 43 13.14 -4.80 -6.73
C ARG A 43 14.43 -5.53 -6.44
N SER A 44 14.52 -6.77 -6.93
CA SER A 44 15.78 -7.43 -7.23
C SER A 44 16.77 -6.39 -7.72
N LEU A 45 18.02 -6.37 -7.22
CA LEU A 45 19.08 -5.51 -7.74
C LEU A 45 18.92 -5.38 -9.25
N ASP A 46 18.70 -4.15 -9.72
CA ASP A 46 18.36 -3.87 -11.10
C ASP A 46 19.43 -4.48 -12.01
N ALA A 47 19.07 -5.56 -12.71
CA ALA A 47 20.02 -6.31 -13.52
C ALA A 47 20.66 -5.42 -14.60
N GLY A 48 19.94 -4.38 -15.04
CA GLY A 48 20.45 -3.36 -15.96
C GLY A 48 21.57 -2.52 -15.37
N LEU A 49 21.53 -2.17 -14.07
CA LEU A 49 22.63 -1.45 -13.41
C LEU A 49 23.89 -2.32 -13.31
N MET A 50 23.73 -3.61 -13.04
CA MET A 50 24.85 -4.56 -13.00
C MET A 50 25.47 -4.75 -14.39
N GLU A 51 24.63 -4.82 -15.43
CA GLU A 51 25.09 -4.95 -16.81
C GLU A 51 25.80 -3.68 -17.30
N GLU A 52 25.27 -2.50 -16.98
CA GLU A 52 25.90 -1.22 -17.31
C GLU A 52 27.25 -1.05 -16.61
N LEU A 53 27.33 -1.42 -15.32
CA LEU A 53 28.59 -1.43 -14.58
C LEU A 53 29.60 -2.39 -15.22
N ASN A 54 29.15 -3.58 -15.63
CA ASN A 54 30.01 -4.58 -16.27
C ASN A 54 30.53 -4.08 -17.63
N GLN A 55 29.69 -3.42 -18.43
CA GLN A 55 30.12 -2.80 -19.69
C GLN A 55 31.15 -1.68 -19.48
N GLN A 56 31.06 -0.92 -18.39
CA GLN A 56 32.06 0.09 -18.05
C GLN A 56 33.41 -0.54 -17.70
N TYR A 57 33.42 -1.67 -16.98
CA TYR A 57 34.65 -2.41 -16.69
C TYR A 57 35.27 -3.00 -17.97
N GLU A 58 34.47 -3.60 -18.84
CA GLU A 58 34.95 -4.15 -20.11
C GLU A 58 35.52 -3.08 -21.05
N ARG A 59 34.89 -1.91 -21.13
CA ARG A 59 35.41 -0.78 -21.92
C ARG A 59 36.77 -0.31 -21.40
N ARG A 60 36.98 -0.31 -20.09
CA ARG A 60 38.26 0.07 -19.49
C ARG A 60 39.34 -0.99 -19.61
N LEU A 61 38.98 -2.28 -19.55
CA LEU A 61 39.89 -3.37 -19.83
C LEU A 61 40.41 -3.31 -21.27
N ARG A 62 39.53 -3.00 -22.24
CA ARG A 62 39.95 -2.74 -23.63
C ARG A 62 40.98 -1.61 -23.75
N ILE A 63 40.77 -0.50 -23.03
CA ILE A 63 41.76 0.60 -23.00
C ILE A 63 43.12 0.12 -22.48
N VAL A 64 43.15 -0.78 -21.48
CA VAL A 64 44.40 -1.36 -20.95
C VAL A 64 45.08 -2.28 -21.98
N GLU A 65 44.29 -3.05 -22.75
CA GLU A 65 44.78 -3.97 -23.78
C GLU A 65 45.34 -3.21 -25.00
N ASP A 66 44.67 -2.13 -25.42
CA ASP A 66 45.07 -1.31 -26.57
C ASP A 66 46.41 -0.58 -26.39
N HIS A 67 46.83 -0.33 -25.14
CA HIS A 67 48.06 0.42 -24.82
C HIS A 67 49.28 -0.48 -24.59
N GLY A 68 49.20 -1.78 -24.89
CA GLY A 68 50.37 -2.68 -24.94
C GLY A 68 51.16 -2.74 -23.62
N ASP A 69 52.47 -2.52 -23.66
CA ASP A 69 53.38 -2.62 -22.50
C ASP A 69 53.66 -1.28 -21.78
N ASP A 70 52.89 -0.22 -22.04
CA ASP A 70 53.07 1.07 -21.33
C ASP A 70 52.62 0.96 -19.86
N LEU A 71 53.57 0.55 -19.01
CA LEU A 71 53.37 0.38 -17.58
C LEU A 71 52.96 1.68 -16.87
N GLN A 72 53.46 2.83 -17.34
CA GLN A 72 53.21 4.11 -16.70
C GLN A 72 51.77 4.57 -16.96
N PHE A 73 51.27 4.39 -18.19
CA PHE A 73 49.87 4.61 -18.52
C PHE A 73 48.94 3.66 -17.73
N LYS A 74 49.27 2.37 -17.66
CA LYS A 74 48.47 1.38 -16.90
C LYS A 74 48.40 1.72 -15.41
N VAL A 75 49.52 2.09 -14.79
CA VAL A 75 49.56 2.51 -13.38
C VAL A 75 48.71 3.76 -13.15
N GLN A 76 48.79 4.75 -14.05
CA GLN A 76 47.98 5.96 -13.95
C GLN A 76 46.48 5.65 -14.08
N LEU A 77 46.10 4.84 -15.07
CA LEU A 77 44.70 4.44 -15.29
C LEU A 77 44.15 3.64 -14.10
N PHE A 78 44.91 2.69 -13.55
CA PHE A 78 44.51 1.94 -12.36
C PHE A 78 44.43 2.83 -11.11
N SER A 79 45.32 3.80 -10.96
CA SER A 79 45.26 4.79 -9.88
C SER A 79 43.99 5.63 -9.94
N ASP A 80 43.63 6.12 -11.12
CA ASP A 80 42.41 6.92 -11.31
C ASP A 80 41.14 6.07 -11.17
N TRP A 81 41.20 4.79 -11.56
CA TRP A 81 40.12 3.84 -11.30
C TRP A 81 39.93 3.57 -9.81
N ILE A 82 41.01 3.34 -9.05
CA ILE A 82 40.95 3.15 -7.61
C ILE A 82 40.36 4.39 -6.92
N LYS A 83 40.72 5.61 -7.37
CA LYS A 83 40.13 6.84 -6.84
C LYS A 83 38.62 6.90 -7.09
N GLN A 84 38.19 6.61 -8.31
CA GLN A 84 36.75 6.62 -8.66
C GLN A 84 35.97 5.55 -7.89
N LEU A 85 36.51 4.35 -7.74
CA LEU A 85 35.89 3.30 -6.92
C LEU A 85 35.77 3.72 -5.45
N ARG A 86 36.78 4.42 -4.92
CA ARG A 86 36.71 4.96 -3.55
C ARG A 86 35.62 6.01 -3.42
N THR A 87 35.51 6.94 -4.37
CA THR A 87 34.44 7.95 -4.38
C THR A 87 33.06 7.29 -4.46
N MET A 88 32.87 6.36 -5.40
CA MET A 88 31.61 5.64 -5.57
C MET A 88 31.23 4.84 -4.32
N ASN A 89 32.20 4.19 -3.66
CA ASN A 89 31.95 3.48 -2.41
C ASN A 89 31.54 4.43 -1.27
N LEU A 90 32.13 5.63 -1.20
CA LEU A 90 31.71 6.64 -0.21
C LEU A 90 30.27 7.09 -0.48
N ASP A 91 29.94 7.40 -1.73
CA ASP A 91 28.59 7.82 -2.13
C ASP A 91 27.56 6.72 -1.86
N LEU A 92 27.91 5.45 -2.11
CA LEU A 92 27.05 4.30 -1.80
C LEU A 92 26.83 4.12 -0.30
N VAL A 93 27.87 4.26 0.51
CA VAL A 93 27.75 4.21 1.98
C VAL A 93 26.86 5.33 2.49
N GLU A 94 27.01 6.55 1.97
CA GLU A 94 26.16 7.68 2.32
C GLU A 94 24.70 7.45 1.89
N ALA A 95 24.46 6.94 0.68
CA ALA A 95 23.13 6.60 0.20
C ALA A 95 22.47 5.52 1.08
N ILE A 96 23.19 4.46 1.43
CA ILE A 96 22.72 3.41 2.34
C ILE A 96 22.37 4.00 3.71
N GLN A 97 23.23 4.87 4.25
CA GLN A 97 23.01 5.52 5.54
C GLN A 97 21.72 6.37 5.51
N ASN A 98 21.52 7.17 4.46
CA ASN A 98 20.32 7.97 4.27
C ASN A 98 19.05 7.12 4.17
N ILE A 99 19.11 6.00 3.44
CA ILE A 99 17.99 5.04 3.36
C ILE A 99 17.72 4.43 4.74
N GLN A 100 18.76 4.00 5.46
CA GLN A 100 18.61 3.44 6.81
C GLN A 100 17.97 4.43 7.78
N ASP A 101 18.38 5.70 7.76
CA ASP A 101 17.84 6.74 8.64
C ASP A 101 16.38 7.09 8.27
N THR A 102 16.06 7.07 6.97
CA THR A 102 14.66 7.22 6.49
C THR A 102 13.79 6.05 6.95
N CYS A 103 14.26 4.82 6.79
CA CYS A 103 13.59 3.62 7.26
C CYS A 103 13.38 3.63 8.78
N ARG A 104 14.42 4.01 9.55
CA ARG A 104 14.34 4.15 11.01
C ARG A 104 13.25 5.14 11.40
N THR A 105 13.25 6.34 10.79
CA THR A 105 12.25 7.38 11.07
C THR A 105 10.83 6.89 10.78
N ARG A 106 10.63 6.21 9.64
CA ARG A 106 9.32 5.67 9.27
C ARG A 106 8.85 4.56 10.21
N LEU A 107 9.76 3.69 10.65
CA LEU A 107 9.46 2.65 11.63
C LEU A 107 9.09 3.24 13.00
N GLU A 108 9.77 4.29 13.44
CA GLU A 108 9.44 5.00 14.68
C GLU A 108 8.04 5.62 14.61
N GLN A 109 7.73 6.31 13.50
CA GLN A 109 6.39 6.86 13.25
C GLN A 109 5.31 5.77 13.25
N MET A 110 5.60 4.64 12.61
CA MET A 110 4.67 3.50 12.57
C MET A 110 4.45 2.92 13.97
N ARG A 111 5.53 2.75 14.75
CA ARG A 111 5.47 2.30 16.15
C ARG A 111 4.64 3.25 17.01
N ASP A 112 4.83 4.55 16.87
CA ASP A 112 4.05 5.55 17.62
C ASP A 112 2.57 5.54 17.23
N MET A 113 2.26 5.34 15.95
CA MET A 113 0.89 5.16 15.47
C MET A 113 0.25 3.89 16.06
N TYR A 114 0.99 2.77 16.10
CA TYR A 114 0.51 1.55 16.73
C TYR A 114 0.26 1.74 18.23
N ARG A 115 1.17 2.39 18.95
CA ARG A 115 1.01 2.68 20.38
C ARG A 115 -0.24 3.54 20.64
N LYS A 116 -0.46 4.57 19.81
CA LYS A 116 -1.69 5.41 19.89
C LYS A 116 -2.96 4.60 19.59
N ASN A 117 -2.93 3.74 18.57
CA ASN A 117 -4.06 2.89 18.23
C ASN A 117 -4.34 1.85 19.31
N GLU A 118 -3.31 1.30 19.94
CA GLU A 118 -3.42 0.38 21.06
C GLU A 118 -4.03 1.06 22.29
N THR A 119 -3.67 2.33 22.58
CA THR A 119 -4.36 3.07 23.65
C THR A 119 -5.84 3.34 23.33
N ARG A 120 -6.19 3.47 22.06
CA ARG A 120 -7.54 3.85 21.62
C ARG A 120 -8.48 2.66 21.41
N PHE A 121 -7.96 1.55 20.91
CA PHE A 121 -8.72 0.36 20.51
C PHE A 121 -8.21 -0.92 21.17
N GLY A 122 -7.26 -0.81 22.10
CA GLY A 122 -6.65 -1.96 22.74
C GLY A 122 -7.56 -2.65 23.74
N PRO A 123 -7.04 -3.70 24.39
CA PRO A 123 -7.81 -4.56 25.28
C PRO A 123 -8.42 -3.79 26.47
N GLU A 124 -7.81 -2.69 26.89
CA GLU A 124 -8.32 -1.87 27.98
C GLU A 124 -9.50 -1.00 27.55
N ALA A 125 -9.47 -0.44 26.34
CA ALA A 125 -10.63 0.24 25.74
C ALA A 125 -11.79 -0.75 25.50
N ALA A 126 -11.47 -1.96 25.04
CA ALA A 126 -12.47 -3.02 24.89
C ALA A 126 -13.12 -3.42 26.23
N LYS A 127 -12.33 -3.54 27.32
CA LYS A 127 -12.86 -3.79 28.67
C LYS A 127 -13.81 -2.69 29.14
N ARG A 128 -13.49 -1.42 28.87
CA ARG A 128 -14.37 -0.29 29.23
C ARG A 128 -15.69 -0.36 28.48
N LEU A 129 -15.65 -0.60 27.17
CA LEU A 129 -16.86 -0.76 26.35
C LEU A 129 -17.72 -1.97 26.76
N GLU A 130 -17.09 -3.07 27.17
CA GLU A 130 -17.79 -4.24 27.71
C GLU A 130 -18.48 -3.90 29.06
N GLY A 131 -17.84 -3.07 29.87
CA GLY A 131 -18.41 -2.49 31.10
C GLY A 131 -19.64 -1.63 30.81
N ASP A 132 -19.53 -0.69 29.88
CA ASP A 132 -20.64 0.20 29.46
C ASP A 132 -21.80 -0.60 28.87
N ARG A 133 -21.50 -1.63 28.06
CA ARG A 133 -22.50 -2.56 27.54
C ARG A 133 -23.26 -3.26 28.66
N SER A 134 -22.54 -3.75 29.67
CA SER A 134 -23.13 -4.44 30.82
C SER A 134 -23.98 -3.49 31.67
N ALA A 135 -23.51 -2.26 31.86
CA ALA A 135 -24.24 -1.17 32.49
C ALA A 135 -25.55 -0.82 31.76
N LEU A 136 -25.51 -0.69 30.42
CA LEU A 136 -26.71 -0.47 29.61
C LEU A 136 -27.71 -1.62 29.73
N LEU A 137 -27.23 -2.86 29.71
CA LEU A 137 -28.11 -4.02 29.90
C LEU A 137 -28.78 -4.01 31.27
N GLU A 138 -28.08 -3.56 32.31
CA GLU A 138 -28.66 -3.41 33.65
C GLU A 138 -29.70 -2.29 33.72
N VAL A 139 -29.48 -1.15 33.05
CA VAL A 139 -30.51 -0.09 32.91
C VAL A 139 -31.76 -0.64 32.23
N ILE A 140 -31.59 -1.37 31.12
CA ILE A 140 -32.70 -1.98 30.38
C ILE A 140 -33.43 -3.01 31.26
N ARG A 141 -32.68 -3.81 32.03
CA ARG A 141 -33.25 -4.79 32.96
C ARG A 141 -34.05 -4.11 34.08
N ARG A 142 -33.55 -3.01 34.65
CA ARG A 142 -34.28 -2.19 35.64
C ARG A 142 -35.56 -1.63 35.00
N ALA A 143 -35.46 -1.00 33.84
CA ALA A 143 -36.63 -0.49 33.13
C ALA A 143 -37.71 -1.56 32.88
N TYR A 144 -37.30 -2.79 32.53
CA TYR A 144 -38.23 -3.91 32.34
C TYR A 144 -38.85 -4.41 33.66
N THR A 145 -38.07 -4.48 34.74
CA THR A 145 -38.51 -5.08 36.02
C THR A 145 -39.23 -4.10 36.95
N THR A 146 -38.78 -2.84 37.01
CA THR A 146 -39.33 -1.80 37.88
C THR A 146 -40.10 -0.72 37.14
N GLY A 147 -40.08 -0.71 35.79
CA GLY A 147 -40.76 0.29 34.98
C GLY A 147 -40.07 1.67 34.97
N SER A 148 -38.86 1.78 35.55
CA SER A 148 -38.12 3.04 35.69
C SER A 148 -36.78 2.99 34.96
N TRP A 149 -36.51 4.01 34.15
CA TRP A 149 -35.23 4.22 33.47
C TRP A 149 -34.24 4.91 34.42
N ASP A 150 -33.91 4.23 35.52
CA ASP A 150 -33.00 4.76 36.53
C ASP A 150 -31.54 4.33 36.27
N ILE A 151 -30.68 5.33 36.08
CA ILE A 151 -29.24 5.19 35.87
C ILE A 151 -28.44 5.37 37.17
N SER A 152 -29.11 5.53 38.32
CA SER A 152 -28.45 5.74 39.61
C SER A 152 -27.47 4.60 39.94
N GLY A 153 -26.24 4.98 40.27
CA GLY A 153 -25.14 4.05 40.58
C GLY A 153 -24.53 3.34 39.36
N ILE A 154 -24.87 3.77 38.14
CA ILE A 154 -24.29 3.26 36.90
C ILE A 154 -23.45 4.38 36.28
N GLU A 155 -22.14 4.15 36.20
CA GLU A 155 -21.20 5.06 35.57
C GLU A 155 -20.82 4.52 34.19
N PHE A 156 -20.89 5.38 33.19
CA PHE A 156 -20.42 5.09 31.84
C PHE A 156 -19.06 5.73 31.61
N PHE A 157 -18.23 5.09 30.80
CA PHE A 157 -16.96 5.66 30.43
C PHE A 157 -17.14 6.89 29.53
N ASN A 158 -16.66 8.04 30.00
CA ASN A 158 -16.63 9.27 29.20
C ASN A 158 -15.45 9.22 28.24
N VAL A 159 -15.73 9.23 26.94
CA VAL A 159 -14.71 9.34 25.89
C VAL A 159 -14.52 10.81 25.54
N SER A 160 -13.30 11.32 25.66
CA SER A 160 -13.01 12.71 25.25
C SER A 160 -12.94 12.81 23.72
N ILE A 161 -13.24 14.01 23.19
CA ILE A 161 -13.10 14.30 21.75
C ILE A 161 -11.65 14.06 21.29
N GLU A 162 -10.68 14.29 22.17
CA GLU A 162 -9.25 14.10 21.91
C GLU A 162 -8.87 12.61 21.83
N GLU A 163 -9.53 11.74 22.60
CA GLU A 163 -9.39 10.28 22.48
C GLU A 163 -10.07 9.75 21.21
N LEU A 164 -11.16 10.39 20.77
CA LEU A 164 -11.94 10.02 19.57
C LEU A 164 -11.35 10.56 18.26
N PHE A 165 -10.61 11.66 18.27
CA PHE A 165 -10.09 12.26 17.04
C PHE A 165 -8.57 12.46 17.04
N GLY A 166 -7.90 12.12 18.15
CA GLY A 166 -6.49 12.42 18.36
C GLY A 166 -6.29 13.88 18.75
N SER A 167 -5.20 14.16 19.46
CA SER A 167 -4.78 15.54 19.74
C SER A 167 -4.53 16.28 18.42
N ARG A 168 -5.38 17.25 18.12
CA ARG A 168 -5.24 18.15 16.98
C ARG A 168 -3.97 18.97 17.23
N GLY A 169 -2.85 18.55 16.63
CA GLY A 169 -1.55 19.19 16.81
C GLY A 169 -1.63 20.69 16.58
N GLU A 170 -1.17 21.48 17.55
CA GLU A 170 -0.79 22.91 17.56
C GLU A 170 -1.46 23.88 16.54
N ALA A 171 -2.70 23.64 16.14
CA ALA A 171 -3.49 24.58 15.36
C ALA A 171 -4.55 25.19 16.27
N ALA A 172 -4.18 26.37 16.80
CA ALA A 172 -5.00 27.30 17.57
C ALA A 172 -5.49 26.79 18.94
N LYS A 173 -4.92 27.37 20.00
CA LYS A 173 -5.58 27.50 21.31
C LYS A 173 -6.88 28.27 21.15
N VAL A 174 -7.95 27.60 20.72
CA VAL A 174 -9.31 28.04 21.00
C VAL A 174 -9.65 27.42 22.35
N LYS A 175 -9.84 28.25 23.37
CA LYS A 175 -10.54 27.83 24.59
C LYS A 175 -11.94 27.41 24.16
N VAL A 176 -12.13 26.13 23.88
CA VAL A 176 -13.44 25.52 23.81
C VAL A 176 -13.69 24.99 25.22
N GLU A 177 -14.58 25.66 25.95
CA GLU A 177 -15.15 25.10 27.17
C GLU A 177 -15.68 23.70 26.85
N GLU A 178 -15.29 22.71 27.65
CA GLU A 178 -15.68 21.32 27.52
C GLU A 178 -17.20 21.21 27.31
N PRO A 179 -17.68 20.72 26.16
CA PRO A 179 -19.06 20.26 26.08
C PRO A 179 -19.09 18.88 26.72
N THR A 180 -19.31 18.84 28.03
CA THR A 180 -19.78 17.63 28.69
C THR A 180 -21.16 17.34 28.10
N ILE A 181 -21.21 16.44 27.11
CA ILE A 181 -22.46 15.96 26.54
C ILE A 181 -23.12 15.09 27.61
N SER A 182 -23.85 15.74 28.52
CA SER A 182 -24.83 15.08 29.37
C SER A 182 -26.04 14.75 28.50
N VAL A 183 -26.09 13.52 27.99
CA VAL A 183 -27.28 13.03 27.28
C VAL A 183 -28.36 12.77 28.32
N ASN A 184 -29.13 13.79 28.69
CA ASN A 184 -30.44 13.59 29.28
C ASN A 184 -31.38 13.09 28.18
N LEU A 185 -31.41 11.77 27.97
CA LEU A 185 -32.38 11.08 27.11
C LEU A 185 -33.77 11.12 27.78
N ALA A 186 -34.43 12.29 27.70
CA ALA A 186 -35.87 12.35 27.85
C ALA A 186 -36.49 11.88 26.52
N VAL A 187 -36.72 10.57 26.41
CA VAL A 187 -37.50 10.00 25.30
C VAL A 187 -38.96 10.37 25.52
N SER A 188 -39.35 11.57 25.08
CA SER A 188 -40.75 11.89 24.80
C SER A 188 -41.05 11.42 23.38
N SER A 189 -41.64 10.24 23.26
CA SER A 189 -42.09 9.71 21.98
C SER A 189 -43.35 10.46 21.52
N ASN A 190 -43.18 11.59 20.83
CA ASN A 190 -44.24 12.22 20.05
C ASN A 190 -44.10 11.81 18.58
N TYR A 191 -44.69 10.66 18.23
CA TYR A 191 -45.05 10.36 16.85
C TYR A 191 -46.45 10.96 16.59
N PRO A 192 -46.64 11.80 15.55
CA PRO A 192 -47.96 12.28 15.19
C PRO A 192 -48.71 11.15 14.45
N ILE A 193 -49.73 10.60 15.10
CA ILE A 193 -50.73 9.78 14.43
C ILE A 193 -51.69 10.79 13.77
N GLU A 194 -51.58 10.96 12.46
CA GLU A 194 -52.64 11.62 11.66
C GLU A 194 -53.93 10.82 11.83
N ASN A 195 -54.82 11.33 12.68
CA ASN A 195 -56.04 10.65 13.05
C ASN A 195 -57.21 11.36 12.32
N ALA A 196 -57.73 10.74 11.26
CA ALA A 196 -58.83 11.27 10.45
C ALA A 196 -60.08 11.64 11.29
N GLN A 197 -60.21 11.07 12.49
CA GLN A 197 -61.24 11.39 13.48
C GLN A 197 -61.16 12.82 14.02
N VAL A 198 -59.98 13.45 14.04
CA VAL A 198 -59.81 14.82 14.56
C VAL A 198 -60.38 15.85 13.58
N GLU A 199 -60.27 15.60 12.28
CA GLU A 199 -60.82 16.50 11.26
C GLU A 199 -62.35 16.37 11.17
N GLU A 200 -62.88 15.17 11.36
CA GLU A 200 -64.33 14.92 11.45
C GLU A 200 -64.95 15.59 12.70
N LEU A 201 -64.26 15.51 13.86
CA LEU A 201 -64.67 16.21 15.08
C LEU A 201 -64.57 17.74 14.95
N ARG A 202 -63.59 18.28 14.21
CA ARG A 202 -63.49 19.71 13.90
C ARG A 202 -64.66 20.20 13.05
N GLN A 203 -65.04 19.43 12.02
CA GLN A 203 -66.19 19.77 11.19
C GLN A 203 -67.52 19.67 11.95
N GLU A 204 -67.66 18.74 12.88
CA GLU A 204 -68.85 18.62 13.72
C GLU A 204 -68.95 19.78 14.72
N LEU A 205 -67.83 20.24 15.28
CA LEU A 205 -67.77 21.42 16.14
C LEU A 205 -68.23 22.68 15.39
N ASP A 206 -67.70 22.92 14.19
CA ASP A 206 -68.08 24.05 13.34
C ASP A 206 -69.57 24.02 12.94
N ALA A 207 -70.17 22.83 12.82
CA ALA A 207 -71.59 22.67 12.55
C ALA A 207 -72.45 23.03 13.77
N LYS A 208 -72.02 22.62 14.98
CA LYS A 208 -72.71 22.94 16.23
C LYS A 208 -72.61 24.42 16.58
N GLU A 209 -71.47 25.05 16.34
CA GLU A 209 -71.26 26.47 16.60
C GLU A 209 -72.18 27.36 15.73
N ARG A 210 -72.39 26.97 14.46
CA ARG A 210 -73.39 27.61 13.58
C ARG A 210 -74.83 27.39 14.07
N GLN A 211 -75.12 26.23 14.65
CA GLN A 211 -76.44 25.92 15.19
C GLN A 211 -76.75 26.78 16.44
N ILE A 212 -75.74 27.02 17.29
CA ILE A 212 -75.86 27.92 18.46
C ILE A 212 -76.13 29.35 18.01
N LYS A 213 -75.36 29.90 17.06
CA LYS A 213 -75.58 31.26 16.54
C LYS A 213 -76.99 31.47 15.98
N ASN A 214 -77.56 30.46 15.32
CA ASN A 214 -78.93 30.54 14.80
C ASN A 214 -79.98 30.54 15.93
N LEU A 215 -79.78 29.73 16.98
CA LEU A 215 -80.67 29.71 18.14
C LEU A 215 -80.60 31.02 18.95
N GLU A 216 -79.40 31.61 19.09
CA GLU A 216 -79.21 32.92 19.72
C GLU A 216 -79.95 34.02 18.96
N GLN A 217 -79.86 34.02 17.62
CA GLN A 217 -80.56 34.99 16.78
C GLN A 217 -82.10 34.85 16.90
N LEU A 218 -82.59 33.61 17.02
CA LEU A 218 -84.02 33.30 17.25
C LEU A 218 -84.50 33.72 18.64
N LEU A 219 -83.63 33.65 19.65
CA LEU A 219 -83.89 34.13 21.01
C LEU A 219 -83.96 35.66 21.05
N GLU A 220 -83.02 36.35 20.40
CA GLU A 220 -83.00 37.81 20.30
C GLU A 220 -84.27 38.35 19.63
N GLU A 221 -84.70 37.70 18.53
CA GLU A 221 -85.91 38.04 17.79
C GLU A 221 -87.19 37.80 18.61
N LYS A 222 -87.18 36.81 19.52
CA LYS A 222 -88.28 36.54 20.46
C LYS A 222 -88.32 37.57 21.61
N PHE A 223 -87.17 38.01 22.12
CA PHE A 223 -87.10 39.03 23.15
C PHE A 223 -87.60 40.40 22.65
N HIS A 224 -87.18 40.81 21.45
CA HIS A 224 -87.63 42.07 20.84
C HIS A 224 -89.14 42.08 20.53
N LYS A 225 -89.77 40.89 20.41
CA LYS A 225 -91.22 40.75 20.22
C LYS A 225 -92.01 40.76 21.53
N THR A 226 -91.34 40.56 22.67
CA THR A 226 -91.98 40.48 24.00
C THR A 226 -91.85 41.80 24.77
N GLU A 227 -90.82 42.62 24.48
CA GLU A 227 -90.67 43.98 25.03
C GLU A 227 -91.56 45.04 24.33
N SER A 228 -92.24 44.69 23.24
CA SER A 228 -93.10 45.62 22.47
C SER A 228 -94.57 45.63 22.91
N GLU A 229 -94.99 44.83 23.91
CA GLU A 229 -96.41 44.68 24.32
C GLU A 229 -96.72 45.10 25.77
N PHE A 230 -95.81 45.78 26.47
CA PHE A 230 -96.04 46.19 27.85
C PHE A 230 -95.59 47.63 28.15
N ASP A 231 -96.25 48.61 27.54
CA ASP A 231 -96.18 50.00 28.01
C ASP A 231 -97.50 50.72 27.73
N THR A 232 -98.52 50.45 28.54
CA THR A 232 -99.59 51.41 28.80
C THR A 232 -100.17 51.20 30.20
N ASP A 233 -100.47 52.33 30.85
CA ASP A 233 -101.19 52.51 32.12
C ASP A 233 -100.48 52.19 33.43
N SER A 234 -100.10 53.24 34.17
CA SER A 234 -101.09 53.88 35.05
C SER A 234 -100.48 55.02 35.86
N ASN A 235 -101.03 56.20 35.63
CA ASN A 235 -100.89 57.38 36.46
C ASN A 235 -101.89 57.27 37.61
N ILE A 236 -101.44 57.11 38.86
CA ILE A 236 -102.31 57.26 40.04
C ILE A 236 -101.63 58.18 41.07
N ARG A 237 -102.13 59.42 41.09
CA ARG A 237 -102.04 60.36 42.21
C ARG A 237 -102.75 59.80 43.45
N SER A 238 -102.20 60.10 44.62
CA SER A 238 -102.88 60.33 45.93
C SER A 238 -101.92 59.86 47.03
N ALA A 239 -101.88 60.34 48.25
CA ALA A 239 -102.52 61.43 48.98
C ALA A 239 -101.63 61.65 50.22
N ASP A 240 -101.70 62.84 50.81
CA ASP A 240 -101.16 63.11 52.15
C ASP A 240 -101.58 62.01 53.14
N CYS A 241 -100.61 61.43 53.85
CA CYS A 241 -100.87 60.41 54.85
C CYS A 241 -100.49 60.92 56.25
N ASP A 242 -101.53 61.27 56.99
CA ASP A 242 -101.53 61.51 58.42
C ASP A 242 -100.90 60.34 59.21
N SER A 243 -100.00 60.69 60.11
CA SER A 243 -99.67 60.17 61.46
C SER A 243 -99.73 58.66 61.83
N ASN A 244 -100.14 57.72 60.96
CA ASN A 244 -100.20 56.28 61.23
C ASN A 244 -99.36 55.43 60.24
N SER A 245 -98.71 56.06 59.26
CA SER A 245 -97.83 55.44 58.23
C SER A 245 -96.34 55.38 58.62
N LYS A 246 -95.96 56.08 59.69
CA LYS A 246 -94.57 56.21 60.17
C LYS A 246 -93.85 54.86 60.44
N PRO A 247 -94.45 53.86 61.13
CA PRO A 247 -93.76 52.60 61.38
C PRO A 247 -93.55 51.75 60.11
N MET A 248 -94.46 51.81 59.13
CA MET A 248 -94.25 51.15 57.82
C MET A 248 -93.17 51.86 57.00
N LEU A 249 -93.13 53.19 57.03
CA LEU A 249 -92.07 53.97 56.38
C LEU A 249 -90.71 53.73 57.02
N ASP A 250 -90.65 53.55 58.34
CA ASP A 250 -89.43 53.20 59.06
C ASP A 250 -89.00 51.75 58.76
N GLN A 251 -89.94 50.81 58.59
CA GLN A 251 -89.64 49.45 58.13
C GLN A 251 -89.14 49.43 56.67
N LEU A 252 -89.75 50.22 55.78
CA LEU A 252 -89.29 50.37 54.40
C LEU A 252 -87.89 51.00 54.33
N ARG A 253 -87.64 51.99 55.21
CA ARG A 253 -86.32 52.62 55.36
C ARG A 253 -85.27 51.62 55.83
N HIS A 254 -85.61 50.76 56.80
CA HIS A 254 -84.72 49.72 57.28
C HIS A 254 -84.42 48.67 56.20
N MET A 255 -85.43 48.23 55.44
CA MET A 255 -85.21 47.29 54.32
C MET A 255 -84.36 47.92 53.21
N MET A 256 -84.56 49.20 52.89
CA MET A 256 -83.70 49.92 51.93
C MET A 256 -82.26 50.01 52.42
N GLN A 257 -82.04 50.29 53.70
CA GLN A 257 -80.69 50.33 54.28
C GLN A 257 -80.01 48.97 54.23
N GLU A 258 -80.74 47.90 54.58
CA GLU A 258 -80.22 46.54 54.51
C GLU A 258 -79.89 46.12 53.06
N LYS A 259 -80.77 46.46 52.10
CA LYS A 259 -80.52 46.20 50.68
C LYS A 259 -79.36 47.02 50.12
N ASN A 260 -79.17 48.27 50.55
CA ASN A 260 -78.01 49.07 50.17
C ASN A 260 -76.71 48.46 50.70
N LEU A 261 -76.72 47.93 51.94
CA LEU A 261 -75.56 47.26 52.51
C LEU A 261 -75.23 45.96 51.75
N GLU A 262 -76.25 45.20 51.35
CA GLU A 262 -76.10 44.00 50.52
C GLU A 262 -75.53 44.35 49.12
N LEU A 263 -75.97 45.46 48.52
CA LEU A 263 -75.47 45.96 47.24
C LEU A 263 -74.01 46.44 47.34
N GLU A 264 -73.63 47.13 48.42
CA GLU A 264 -72.24 47.53 48.67
C GLU A 264 -71.31 46.31 48.80
N GLN A 265 -71.74 45.26 49.51
CA GLN A 265 -70.97 44.02 49.61
C GLN A 265 -70.82 43.31 48.25
N ARG A 266 -71.88 43.30 47.44
CA ARG A 266 -71.81 42.74 46.08
C ARG A 266 -70.90 43.56 45.17
N SER A 267 -70.92 44.88 45.29
CA SER A 267 -70.02 45.77 44.54
C SER A 267 -68.55 45.47 44.86
N LEU A 268 -68.21 45.35 46.15
CA LEU A 268 -66.85 44.99 46.59
C LEU A 268 -66.38 43.65 46.00
N ARG A 269 -67.27 42.66 45.96
CA ARG A 269 -66.96 41.34 45.39
C ARG A 269 -66.77 41.38 43.88
N ILE A 270 -67.52 42.23 43.18
CA ILE A 270 -67.34 42.48 41.75
C ILE A 270 -65.99 43.17 41.48
N ASP A 271 -65.59 44.12 42.33
CA ASP A 271 -64.28 44.78 42.22
C ASP A 271 -63.12 43.79 42.46
N GLU A 272 -63.26 42.86 43.39
CA GLU A 272 -62.28 41.79 43.63
C GLU A 272 -62.17 40.84 42.43
N MET A 273 -63.30 40.36 41.90
CA MET A 273 -63.30 39.51 40.71
C MET A 273 -62.73 40.24 39.48
N SER A 274 -62.97 41.55 39.35
CA SER A 274 -62.43 42.34 38.24
C SER A 274 -60.91 42.44 38.31
N LYS A 275 -60.35 42.65 39.51
CA LYS A 275 -58.89 42.62 39.73
C LYS A 275 -58.28 41.26 39.40
N GLU A 276 -58.98 40.18 39.71
CA GLU A 276 -58.52 38.81 39.42
C GLU A 276 -58.52 38.53 37.90
N ILE A 277 -59.55 39.01 37.18
CA ILE A 277 -59.60 38.97 35.71
C ILE A 277 -58.44 39.76 35.09
N ASP A 278 -58.13 40.95 35.61
CA ASP A 278 -57.01 41.75 35.12
C ASP A 278 -55.65 41.04 35.32
N LEU A 279 -55.45 40.37 36.46
CA LEU A 279 -54.24 39.59 36.72
C LEU A 279 -54.10 38.39 35.78
N LEU A 280 -55.21 37.69 35.51
CA LEU A 280 -55.23 36.57 34.57
C LEU A 280 -54.95 37.04 33.14
N ASN A 281 -55.54 38.16 32.70
CA ASN A 281 -55.29 38.72 31.37
C ASN A 281 -53.82 39.12 31.18
N ASN A 282 -53.20 39.74 32.20
CA ASN A 282 -51.78 40.08 32.16
C ASN A 282 -50.88 38.83 32.07
N SER A 283 -51.25 37.75 32.76
CA SER A 283 -50.53 36.47 32.70
C SER A 283 -50.67 35.81 31.33
N LEU A 284 -51.85 35.90 30.71
CA LEU A 284 -52.13 35.34 29.39
C LEU A 284 -51.33 36.05 28.29
N GLU A 285 -51.20 37.38 28.35
CA GLU A 285 -50.47 38.14 27.34
C GLU A 285 -48.95 37.91 27.45
N SER A 286 -48.43 37.75 28.67
CA SER A 286 -47.03 37.35 28.90
C SER A 286 -46.70 35.97 28.30
N LEU A 287 -47.63 35.00 28.41
CA LEU A 287 -47.49 33.69 27.80
C LEU A 287 -47.53 33.75 26.26
N LYS A 288 -48.40 34.59 25.70
CA LYS A 288 -48.55 34.78 24.26
C LYS A 288 -47.30 35.36 23.60
N ASP A 289 -46.66 36.35 24.25
CA ASP A 289 -45.41 36.92 23.77
C ASP A 289 -44.26 35.92 23.82
N SER A 290 -44.19 35.11 24.89
CA SER A 290 -43.20 34.04 25.03
C SER A 290 -43.34 32.98 23.93
N ASN A 291 -44.59 32.61 23.60
CA ASN A 291 -44.87 31.60 22.58
C ASN A 291 -44.52 32.09 21.15
N LYS A 292 -44.73 33.38 20.88
CA LYS A 292 -44.37 34.01 19.61
C LYS A 292 -42.85 34.01 19.39
N LEU A 293 -42.08 34.34 20.42
CA LEU A 293 -40.62 34.29 20.39
C LEU A 293 -40.09 32.86 20.15
N HIS A 294 -40.70 31.86 20.77
CA HIS A 294 -40.36 30.45 20.58
C HIS A 294 -40.62 30.00 19.13
N SER A 295 -41.78 30.33 18.56
CA SER A 295 -42.12 30.00 17.17
C SER A 295 -41.16 30.64 16.14
N GLN A 296 -40.64 31.84 16.43
CA GLN A 296 -39.61 32.48 15.60
C GLN A 296 -38.23 31.84 15.73
N SER A 297 -37.91 31.27 16.89
CA SER A 297 -36.67 30.52 17.10
C SER A 297 -36.72 29.18 16.35
N ASP A 298 -37.82 28.45 16.46
CA ASP A 298 -37.99 27.14 15.81
C ASP A 298 -37.96 27.25 14.28
N THR A 299 -38.56 28.30 13.72
CA THR A 299 -38.53 28.56 12.27
C THR A 299 -37.11 28.87 11.76
N LYS A 300 -36.30 29.61 12.54
CA LYS A 300 -34.89 29.86 12.20
C LYS A 300 -34.05 28.59 12.27
N LEU A 301 -34.23 27.78 13.32
CA LEU A 301 -33.52 26.50 13.47
C LEU A 301 -33.87 25.53 12.33
N LEU A 302 -35.14 25.43 11.96
CA LEU A 302 -35.57 24.61 10.82
C LEU A 302 -34.94 25.08 9.51
N GLN A 303 -34.84 26.39 9.30
CA GLN A 303 -34.20 26.95 8.11
C GLN A 303 -32.69 26.71 8.10
N GLU A 304 -32.01 26.79 9.24
CA GLU A 304 -30.60 26.41 9.36
C GLU A 304 -30.38 24.92 9.09
N LEU A 305 -31.20 24.03 9.67
CA LEU A 305 -31.15 22.60 9.39
C LEU A 305 -31.37 22.30 7.91
N GLN A 306 -32.30 23.00 7.26
CA GLN A 306 -32.55 22.85 5.83
C GLN A 306 -31.36 23.34 4.99
N ASN A 307 -30.71 24.42 5.38
CA ASN A 307 -29.51 24.93 4.71
C ASN A 307 -28.32 23.96 4.87
N VAL A 308 -28.11 23.42 6.07
CA VAL A 308 -27.08 22.41 6.34
C VAL A 308 -27.36 21.14 5.55
N SER A 309 -28.61 20.68 5.51
CA SER A 309 -28.99 19.51 4.71
C SER A 309 -28.72 19.72 3.21
N ARG A 310 -28.94 20.94 2.70
CA ARG A 310 -28.63 21.27 1.31
C ARG A 310 -27.12 21.27 1.05
N ALA A 311 -26.35 21.93 1.91
CA ALA A 311 -24.90 21.98 1.80
C ALA A 311 -24.27 20.57 1.85
N ASN A 312 -24.73 19.72 2.77
CA ASN A 312 -24.28 18.32 2.87
C ASN A 312 -24.63 17.51 1.61
N SER A 313 -25.79 17.76 1.00
CA SER A 313 -26.17 17.10 -0.27
C SER A 313 -25.26 17.52 -1.42
N GLU A 314 -24.93 18.81 -1.52
CA GLU A 314 -24.04 19.34 -2.55
C GLU A 314 -22.61 18.80 -2.39
N GLU A 315 -22.11 18.73 -1.16
CA GLU A 315 -20.80 18.15 -0.85
C GLU A 315 -20.76 16.64 -1.15
N LEU A 316 -21.84 15.91 -0.81
CA LEU A 316 -21.97 14.50 -1.16
C LEU A 316 -21.96 14.28 -2.68
N ASP A 317 -22.60 15.17 -3.45
CA ASP A 317 -22.60 15.06 -4.91
C ASP A 317 -21.25 15.48 -5.52
N ALA A 318 -20.52 16.40 -4.90
CA ALA A 318 -19.15 16.73 -5.28
C ALA A 318 -18.19 15.56 -5.06
N THR A 319 -18.23 14.95 -3.87
CA THR A 319 -17.41 13.78 -3.54
C THR A 319 -17.76 12.55 -4.39
N LYS A 320 -19.03 12.36 -4.76
CA LYS A 320 -19.43 11.31 -5.73
C LYS A 320 -18.82 11.55 -7.11
N ARG A 321 -18.81 12.80 -7.60
CA ARG A 321 -18.20 13.15 -8.89
C ARG A 321 -16.69 12.91 -8.88
N GLU A 322 -16.00 13.35 -7.83
CA GLU A 322 -14.58 13.09 -7.65
C GLU A 322 -14.26 11.58 -7.61
N ASN A 323 -15.05 10.80 -6.87
CA ASN A 323 -14.92 9.34 -6.85
C ASN A 323 -15.11 8.70 -8.23
N ALA A 324 -16.04 9.22 -9.04
CA ALA A 324 -16.24 8.73 -10.40
C ALA A 324 -15.03 9.03 -11.31
N GLU A 325 -14.40 10.20 -11.14
CA GLU A 325 -13.18 10.57 -11.87
C GLU A 325 -11.97 9.75 -11.43
N LEU A 326 -11.80 9.53 -10.12
CA LEU A 326 -10.75 8.66 -9.59
C LEU A 326 -10.91 7.23 -10.10
N ARG A 327 -12.14 6.69 -10.14
CA ARG A 327 -12.42 5.37 -10.73
C ARG A 327 -12.05 5.31 -12.22
N LYS A 328 -12.29 6.38 -12.98
CA LYS A 328 -11.85 6.46 -14.39
C LYS A 328 -10.33 6.45 -14.49
N HIS A 329 -9.63 7.21 -13.65
CA HIS A 329 -8.16 7.22 -13.63
C HIS A 329 -7.58 5.84 -13.28
N ILE A 330 -8.14 5.17 -12.27
CA ILE A 330 -7.75 3.81 -11.90
C ILE A 330 -7.90 2.85 -13.08
N ASN A 331 -9.03 2.91 -13.80
CA ASN A 331 -9.25 2.06 -14.97
C ASN A 331 -8.27 2.37 -16.10
N THR A 332 -7.96 3.64 -16.36
CA THR A 332 -6.96 4.02 -17.36
C THR A 332 -5.57 3.51 -16.99
N LEU A 333 -5.13 3.70 -15.75
CA LEU A 333 -3.85 3.21 -15.26
C LEU A 333 -3.76 1.68 -15.31
N LYS A 334 -4.86 0.99 -14.96
CA LYS A 334 -4.94 -0.47 -15.07
C LYS A 334 -4.76 -0.94 -16.52
N ASN A 335 -5.47 -0.34 -17.47
CA ASN A 335 -5.33 -0.68 -18.87
C ASN A 335 -3.92 -0.41 -19.42
N GLN A 336 -3.27 0.67 -18.96
CA GLN A 336 -1.89 0.98 -19.32
C GLN A 336 -0.92 -0.07 -18.76
N LEU A 337 -1.09 -0.47 -17.50
CA LEU A 337 -0.27 -1.51 -16.87
C LEU A 337 -0.44 -2.86 -17.57
N ASP A 338 -1.67 -3.26 -17.88
CA ASP A 338 -1.97 -4.50 -18.59
C ASP A 338 -1.35 -4.49 -19.99
N SER A 339 -1.44 -3.36 -20.70
CA SER A 339 -0.84 -3.20 -22.03
C SER A 339 0.69 -3.25 -21.98
N GLN A 340 1.30 -2.59 -20.99
CA GLN A 340 2.75 -2.59 -20.80
C GLN A 340 3.25 -4.00 -20.46
N SER A 341 2.56 -4.70 -19.54
CA SER A 341 2.89 -6.08 -19.19
C SER A 341 2.85 -7.01 -20.39
N ILE A 342 1.87 -6.86 -21.29
CA ILE A 342 1.79 -7.66 -22.53
C ILE A 342 2.99 -7.38 -23.44
N VAL A 343 3.39 -6.12 -23.58
CA VAL A 343 4.55 -5.73 -24.41
C VAL A 343 5.85 -6.29 -23.82
N ASP A 344 6.06 -6.11 -22.52
CA ASP A 344 7.27 -6.57 -21.82
C ASP A 344 7.39 -8.10 -21.89
N ASN A 345 6.29 -8.82 -21.62
CA ASN A 345 6.26 -10.28 -21.72
C ASN A 345 6.56 -10.75 -23.14
N ARG A 346 6.05 -10.05 -24.15
CA ARG A 346 6.34 -10.38 -25.56
C ARG A 346 7.82 -10.15 -25.88
N SER A 347 8.40 -9.05 -25.43
CA SER A 347 9.82 -8.75 -25.60
C SER A 347 10.71 -9.82 -24.95
N LEU A 348 10.38 -10.22 -23.72
CA LEU A 348 11.10 -11.28 -23.00
C LEU A 348 11.01 -12.63 -23.73
N VAL A 349 9.83 -12.97 -24.27
CA VAL A 349 9.66 -14.20 -25.06
C VAL A 349 10.53 -14.18 -26.31
N ASP A 350 10.57 -13.05 -27.01
CA ASP A 350 11.41 -12.89 -28.22
C ASP A 350 12.91 -12.96 -27.87
N GLU A 351 13.33 -12.37 -26.75
CA GLU A 351 14.71 -12.45 -26.25
C GLU A 351 15.11 -13.89 -25.85
N VAL A 352 14.27 -14.58 -25.06
CA VAL A 352 14.50 -15.99 -24.69
C VAL A 352 14.60 -16.87 -25.93
N LYS A 353 13.76 -16.63 -26.94
CA LYS A 353 13.82 -17.35 -28.21
C LYS A 353 15.14 -17.09 -28.95
N ASN A 354 15.60 -15.84 -29.00
CA ASN A 354 16.88 -15.49 -29.61
C ASN A 354 18.06 -16.17 -28.89
N HIS A 355 18.06 -16.20 -27.55
CA HIS A 355 19.07 -16.91 -26.79
C HIS A 355 19.04 -18.42 -27.02
N TYR A 356 17.84 -19.02 -27.07
CA TYR A 356 17.67 -20.42 -27.38
C TYR A 356 18.26 -20.78 -28.76
N ASP A 357 17.96 -19.97 -29.79
CA ASP A 357 18.46 -20.20 -31.14
C ASP A 357 20.00 -20.04 -31.23
N ARG A 358 20.57 -19.03 -30.55
CA ARG A 358 22.02 -18.86 -30.42
C ARG A 358 22.67 -20.05 -29.72
N ASN A 359 22.11 -20.50 -28.60
CA ASN A 359 22.65 -21.63 -27.85
C ASN A 359 22.64 -22.90 -28.70
N ARG A 360 21.53 -23.15 -29.42
CA ARG A 360 21.43 -24.25 -30.37
C ARG A 360 22.43 -24.16 -31.54
N GLN A 361 22.83 -22.95 -31.95
CA GLN A 361 23.90 -22.76 -32.92
C GLN A 361 25.28 -23.07 -32.34
N LEU A 362 25.54 -22.64 -31.11
CA LEU A 362 26.79 -22.92 -30.39
C LEU A 362 26.96 -24.42 -30.13
N GLU A 363 25.91 -25.12 -29.69
CA GLU A 363 25.91 -26.57 -29.55
C GLU A 363 26.28 -27.29 -30.85
N ARG A 364 25.72 -26.84 -31.99
CA ARG A 364 26.07 -27.39 -33.31
C ARG A 364 27.54 -27.15 -33.66
N LYS A 365 28.09 -25.97 -33.33
CA LYS A 365 29.51 -25.67 -33.55
C LYS A 365 30.40 -26.53 -32.64
N LEU A 366 30.04 -26.66 -31.37
CA LEU A 366 30.75 -27.48 -30.39
C LEU A 366 30.84 -28.94 -30.85
N ARG A 367 29.71 -29.55 -31.27
CA ARG A 367 29.70 -30.92 -31.80
C ARG A 367 30.62 -31.11 -33.01
N LYS A 368 30.69 -30.13 -33.91
CA LYS A 368 31.62 -30.17 -35.05
C LYS A 368 33.08 -30.12 -34.60
N CYS A 369 33.40 -29.27 -33.62
CA CYS A 369 34.74 -29.20 -33.03
C CYS A 369 35.12 -30.50 -32.33
N GLU A 370 34.21 -31.09 -31.55
CA GLU A 370 34.41 -32.38 -30.89
C GLU A 370 34.66 -33.51 -31.90
N GLN A 371 33.91 -33.54 -32.99
CA GLN A 371 34.13 -34.51 -34.07
C GLN A 371 35.50 -34.34 -34.72
N SER A 372 35.88 -33.10 -35.06
CA SER A 372 37.21 -32.80 -35.63
C SER A 372 38.35 -33.21 -34.69
N LEU A 373 38.19 -32.98 -33.38
CA LEU A 373 39.14 -33.40 -32.38
C LEU A 373 39.25 -34.93 -32.29
N ALA A 374 38.13 -35.64 -32.37
CA ALA A 374 38.12 -37.10 -32.39
C ALA A 374 38.84 -37.67 -33.62
N GLU A 375 38.64 -37.07 -34.80
CA GLU A 375 39.34 -37.43 -36.03
C GLU A 375 40.84 -37.17 -35.93
N ALA A 376 41.25 -36.01 -35.39
CA ALA A 376 42.65 -35.68 -35.16
C ALA A 376 43.32 -36.65 -34.17
N ASN A 377 42.64 -37.00 -33.08
CA ASN A 377 43.13 -37.99 -32.10
C ASN A 377 43.31 -39.38 -32.73
N SER A 378 42.37 -39.80 -33.59
CA SER A 378 42.49 -41.05 -34.34
C SER A 378 43.72 -41.02 -35.27
N ALA A 379 43.94 -39.91 -35.99
CA ALA A 379 45.09 -39.74 -36.86
C ALA A 379 46.43 -39.77 -36.09
N VAL A 380 46.49 -39.11 -34.92
CA VAL A 380 47.68 -39.15 -34.06
C VAL A 380 47.93 -40.57 -33.53
N SER A 381 46.88 -41.27 -33.10
CA SER A 381 46.98 -42.67 -32.67
C SER A 381 47.54 -43.56 -33.79
N HIS A 382 47.06 -43.39 -35.03
CA HIS A 382 47.60 -44.11 -36.18
C HIS A 382 49.08 -43.78 -36.44
N ARG A 383 49.47 -42.49 -36.42
CA ARG A 383 50.88 -42.08 -36.57
C ARG A 383 51.77 -42.68 -35.48
N ASN A 384 51.32 -42.72 -34.24
CA ASN A 384 52.07 -43.33 -33.14
C ASN A 384 52.30 -44.83 -33.39
N LYS A 385 51.29 -45.57 -33.86
CA LYS A 385 51.46 -46.99 -34.25
C LYS A 385 52.52 -47.18 -35.33
N VAL A 386 52.52 -46.32 -36.37
CA VAL A 386 53.53 -46.37 -37.44
C VAL A 386 54.92 -46.06 -36.89
N ILE A 387 55.05 -45.04 -36.03
CA ILE A 387 56.32 -44.69 -35.38
C ILE A 387 56.85 -45.87 -34.55
N ASP A 388 55.98 -46.54 -33.78
CA ASP A 388 56.38 -47.68 -32.96
C ASP A 388 56.80 -48.88 -33.82
N GLN A 389 56.10 -49.13 -34.95
CA GLN A 389 56.50 -50.14 -35.93
C GLN A 389 57.87 -49.82 -36.54
N LEU A 390 58.10 -48.59 -37.01
CA LEU A 390 59.39 -48.15 -37.55
C LEU A 390 60.52 -48.24 -36.52
N ARG A 391 60.23 -47.92 -35.25
CA ARG A 391 61.19 -48.10 -34.14
C ARG A 391 61.54 -49.57 -33.93
N GLN A 392 60.56 -50.47 -34.02
CA GLN A 392 60.80 -51.91 -33.94
C GLN A 392 61.66 -52.41 -35.11
N GLU A 393 61.32 -52.03 -36.34
CA GLU A 393 62.09 -52.39 -37.55
C GLU A 393 63.54 -51.88 -37.48
N ARG A 394 63.74 -50.62 -37.09
CA ARG A 394 65.07 -50.05 -36.86
C ARG A 394 65.85 -50.84 -35.81
N ASN A 395 65.20 -51.24 -34.72
CA ASN A 395 65.85 -52.04 -33.67
C ASN A 395 66.24 -53.45 -34.17
N CYS A 396 65.42 -54.07 -35.04
CA CYS A 396 65.76 -55.33 -35.70
C CYS A 396 66.95 -55.15 -36.65
N LEU A 397 66.94 -54.13 -37.51
CA LEU A 397 68.05 -53.81 -38.41
C LEU A 397 69.36 -53.57 -37.65
N LYS A 398 69.30 -52.80 -36.55
CA LYS A 398 70.48 -52.57 -35.69
C LYS A 398 71.09 -53.87 -35.14
N LYS A 399 70.28 -54.90 -34.88
CA LYS A 399 70.77 -56.22 -34.43
C LYS A 399 71.39 -57.04 -35.56
N CYS A 400 71.07 -56.75 -36.81
CA CYS A 400 71.58 -57.48 -37.99
C CYS A 400 72.89 -56.92 -38.56
N ILE A 401 73.33 -55.73 -38.11
CA ILE A 401 74.57 -55.10 -38.59
C ILE A 401 75.76 -55.55 -37.72
N PRO A 402 76.85 -56.10 -38.29
CA PRO A 402 78.05 -56.45 -37.55
C PRO A 402 78.69 -55.23 -36.85
N PRO A 403 79.21 -55.34 -35.62
CA PRO A 403 79.77 -54.20 -34.87
C PRO A 403 80.83 -53.40 -35.63
N ALA A 404 81.66 -54.09 -36.43
CA ALA A 404 82.73 -53.47 -37.21
C ALA A 404 82.24 -52.52 -38.33
N ALA A 405 81.01 -52.70 -38.84
CA ALA A 405 80.44 -51.85 -39.88
C ALA A 405 79.79 -50.57 -39.30
N LEU A 406 79.36 -50.59 -38.03
CA LEU A 406 78.78 -49.45 -37.33
C LEU A 406 79.84 -48.40 -36.96
N GLU A 407 81.07 -48.82 -36.61
CA GLU A 407 82.18 -47.91 -36.35
C GLU A 407 82.66 -47.17 -37.61
N SER A 408 82.67 -47.84 -38.77
CA SER A 408 82.99 -47.20 -40.05
C SER A 408 81.95 -46.18 -40.50
N MET A 409 80.67 -46.35 -40.15
CA MET A 409 79.59 -45.43 -40.51
C MET A 409 79.55 -44.18 -39.60
N ALA A 410 79.85 -44.34 -38.30
CA ALA A 410 79.91 -43.22 -37.35
C ALA A 410 81.03 -42.21 -37.69
N LEU A 411 82.15 -42.69 -38.26
CA LEU A 411 83.23 -41.82 -38.76
C LEU A 411 82.81 -40.98 -39.98
N VAL A 412 81.89 -41.47 -40.81
CA VAL A 412 81.41 -40.75 -42.00
C VAL A 412 80.40 -39.65 -41.61
N ASP A 413 79.52 -39.88 -40.63
CA ASP A 413 78.58 -38.87 -40.14
C ASP A 413 79.27 -37.71 -39.42
N SER A 414 80.39 -37.96 -38.71
CA SER A 414 81.20 -36.87 -38.13
C SER A 414 81.88 -35.99 -39.19
N LEU A 415 82.21 -36.54 -40.36
CA LEU A 415 82.80 -35.77 -41.47
C LEU A 415 81.76 -35.00 -42.30
N ALA A 416 80.50 -35.46 -42.32
CA ALA A 416 79.42 -34.79 -43.05
C ALA A 416 78.81 -33.60 -42.28
N SER A 417 78.96 -33.54 -40.96
CA SER A 417 78.36 -32.49 -40.13
C SER A 417 79.17 -31.19 -40.02
N GLU A 418 80.40 -31.13 -40.56
CA GLU A 418 81.28 -29.92 -40.49
C GLU A 418 81.35 -29.08 -41.78
N SER A 419 80.59 -29.41 -42.83
CA SER A 419 80.67 -28.65 -44.09
C SER A 419 79.29 -28.27 -44.64
N CYS A 420 78.73 -27.14 -44.18
CA CYS A 420 77.66 -26.40 -44.86
C CYS A 420 77.58 -24.93 -44.38
N THR A 421 78.65 -24.15 -44.60
CA THR A 421 78.55 -22.69 -44.77
C THR A 421 79.44 -22.27 -45.94
N SER A 422 78.92 -22.23 -47.17
CA SER A 422 79.34 -21.28 -48.22
C SER A 422 78.56 -21.52 -49.51
N LEU A 423 78.26 -20.43 -50.23
CA LEU A 423 77.42 -20.31 -51.41
C LEU A 423 78.16 -20.67 -52.72
N GLY A 424 77.39 -21.15 -53.71
CA GLY A 424 77.57 -20.74 -55.12
C GLY A 424 78.35 -21.66 -56.08
N SER A 425 77.60 -22.22 -57.04
CA SER A 425 77.91 -22.41 -58.47
C SER A 425 79.15 -23.21 -58.94
N GLY A 426 78.89 -24.21 -59.79
CA GLY A 426 79.69 -24.44 -61.01
C GLY A 426 80.42 -25.78 -61.17
N SER A 427 79.83 -26.67 -61.98
CA SER A 427 80.48 -27.50 -63.03
C SER A 427 81.58 -28.54 -62.69
N SER A 428 81.18 -29.80 -62.86
CA SER A 428 81.80 -30.90 -63.67
C SER A 428 83.09 -31.62 -63.25
N GLY A 429 83.01 -32.96 -63.22
CA GLY A 429 84.13 -33.92 -63.26
C GLY A 429 83.82 -35.20 -62.44
N SER A 430 83.00 -36.13 -62.94
CA SER A 430 83.43 -37.41 -63.54
C SER A 430 84.23 -38.37 -62.64
N SER A 431 83.55 -39.34 -62.00
CA SER A 431 83.70 -40.78 -62.29
C SER A 431 83.06 -41.70 -61.24
N ALA A 432 82.24 -42.62 -61.77
CA ALA A 432 81.97 -43.99 -61.37
C ALA A 432 81.41 -44.34 -59.97
N GLU A 433 80.23 -44.97 -60.03
CA GLU A 433 79.69 -46.03 -59.17
C GLU A 433 79.09 -45.66 -57.80
N THR A 434 77.80 -45.26 -57.83
CA THR A 434 76.75 -45.71 -56.88
C THR A 434 75.36 -45.32 -57.42
N VAL A 435 74.88 -46.04 -58.44
CA VAL A 435 73.65 -45.71 -59.21
C VAL A 435 72.35 -46.26 -58.61
N VAL A 436 72.29 -46.66 -57.33
CA VAL A 436 71.07 -47.29 -56.76
C VAL A 436 70.28 -46.40 -55.77
N HIS A 437 70.78 -45.22 -55.36
CA HIS A 437 70.08 -44.39 -54.34
C HIS A 437 69.66 -42.97 -54.78
N SER A 438 69.94 -42.55 -56.02
CA SER A 438 69.59 -41.19 -56.48
C SER A 438 68.10 -41.03 -56.84
N SER A 439 67.45 -42.07 -57.36
CA SER A 439 66.01 -42.04 -57.71
C SER A 439 65.11 -41.96 -56.48
N ASP A 440 65.45 -42.68 -55.40
CA ASP A 440 64.66 -42.72 -54.17
C ASP A 440 64.71 -41.41 -53.38
N LEU A 441 65.88 -40.75 -53.32
CA LEU A 441 66.01 -39.44 -52.69
C LEU A 441 65.25 -38.36 -53.47
N LYS A 442 65.25 -38.43 -54.80
CA LYS A 442 64.51 -37.50 -55.65
C LYS A 442 62.99 -37.68 -55.53
N SER A 443 62.53 -38.94 -55.41
CA SER A 443 61.13 -39.27 -55.14
C SER A 443 60.69 -38.78 -53.76
N LYS A 444 61.49 -39.00 -52.71
CA LYS A 444 61.20 -38.47 -51.36
C LYS A 444 61.22 -36.95 -51.29
N LEU A 445 62.08 -36.27 -52.05
CA LEU A 445 62.09 -34.81 -52.14
C LEU A 445 60.80 -34.28 -52.80
N LEU A 446 60.34 -34.93 -53.87
CA LEU A 446 59.06 -34.60 -54.53
C LEU A 446 57.86 -34.87 -53.61
N GLU A 447 57.90 -35.95 -52.82
CA GLU A 447 56.87 -36.26 -51.83
C GLU A 447 56.84 -35.22 -50.70
N LEU A 448 57.99 -34.80 -50.19
CA LEU A 448 58.07 -33.73 -49.19
C LEU A 448 57.67 -32.36 -49.75
N GLN A 449 57.95 -32.07 -51.03
CA GLN A 449 57.43 -30.88 -51.70
C GLN A 449 55.91 -30.93 -51.89
N ALA A 450 55.35 -32.10 -52.20
CA ALA A 450 53.90 -32.29 -52.29
C ALA A 450 53.22 -32.15 -50.92
N VAL A 451 53.82 -32.68 -49.86
CA VAL A 451 53.34 -32.50 -48.47
C VAL A 451 53.40 -31.03 -48.07
N ARG A 452 54.48 -30.32 -48.39
CA ARG A 452 54.60 -28.88 -48.13
C ARG A 452 53.54 -28.08 -48.90
N ALA A 453 53.33 -28.36 -50.18
CA ALA A 453 52.28 -27.72 -50.98
C ALA A 453 50.87 -28.02 -50.43
N GLY A 454 50.65 -29.23 -49.91
CA GLY A 454 49.41 -29.60 -49.21
C GLY A 454 49.21 -28.81 -47.92
N GLN A 455 50.27 -28.62 -47.13
CA GLN A 455 50.24 -27.79 -45.92
C GLN A 455 49.99 -26.31 -46.24
N ASP A 456 50.61 -25.77 -47.28
CA ASP A 456 50.41 -24.39 -47.71
C ASP A 456 48.96 -24.14 -48.18
N ASN A 457 48.35 -25.12 -48.87
CA ASN A 457 46.93 -25.06 -49.25
C ASN A 457 46.00 -25.09 -48.03
N VAL A 458 46.28 -25.93 -47.01
CA VAL A 458 45.49 -25.96 -45.77
C VAL A 458 45.63 -24.65 -45.00
N ILE A 459 46.83 -24.06 -44.96
CA ILE A 459 47.06 -22.76 -44.34
C ILE A 459 46.30 -21.65 -45.09
N ALA A 460 46.30 -21.68 -46.42
CA ALA A 460 45.52 -20.74 -47.24
C ALA A 460 44.01 -20.88 -46.99
N GLU A 461 43.49 -22.10 -46.88
CA GLU A 461 42.08 -22.36 -46.57
C GLU A 461 41.71 -21.85 -45.16
N LEU A 462 42.55 -22.09 -44.16
CA LEU A 462 42.33 -21.60 -42.79
C LEU A 462 42.38 -20.07 -42.72
N ARG A 463 43.29 -19.41 -43.47
CA ARG A 463 43.30 -17.96 -43.62
C ARG A 463 42.03 -17.43 -44.29
N GLY A 464 41.55 -18.10 -45.32
CA GLY A 464 40.28 -17.76 -45.96
C GLY A 464 39.08 -17.85 -45.00
N LYS A 465 39.00 -18.92 -44.21
CA LYS A 465 37.96 -19.09 -43.18
C LYS A 465 38.07 -18.06 -42.05
N LEU A 466 39.27 -17.70 -41.64
CA LEU A 466 39.50 -16.67 -40.62
C LEU A 466 39.00 -15.30 -41.12
N ASN A 467 39.34 -14.92 -42.35
CA ASN A 467 38.89 -13.66 -42.94
C ASN A 467 37.37 -13.62 -43.14
N ALA A 468 36.75 -14.75 -43.51
CA ALA A 468 35.30 -14.86 -43.61
C ALA A 468 34.60 -14.68 -42.25
N ASN A 469 35.12 -15.31 -41.20
CA ASN A 469 34.62 -15.15 -39.84
C ASN A 469 34.79 -13.71 -39.32
N GLU A 470 35.91 -13.05 -39.64
CA GLU A 470 36.14 -11.65 -39.28
C GLU A 470 35.15 -10.71 -39.99
N SER A 471 34.84 -11.00 -41.25
CA SER A 471 33.84 -10.26 -42.03
C SER A 471 32.43 -10.43 -41.46
N GLU A 472 32.08 -11.65 -41.05
CA GLU A 472 30.79 -11.97 -40.44
C GLU A 472 30.63 -11.33 -39.05
N LEU A 473 31.72 -11.26 -38.26
CA LEU A 473 31.75 -10.54 -37.00
C LEU A 473 31.59 -9.02 -37.19
N ARG A 474 32.25 -8.41 -38.18
CA ARG A 474 32.05 -6.98 -38.49
C ARG A 474 30.61 -6.68 -38.93
N ALA A 475 30.00 -7.57 -39.70
CA ALA A 475 28.60 -7.42 -40.11
C ALA A 475 27.64 -7.52 -38.92
N LEU A 476 27.90 -8.42 -37.97
CA LEU A 476 27.10 -8.54 -36.74
C LEU A 476 27.25 -7.33 -35.81
N VAL A 477 28.44 -6.74 -35.72
CA VAL A 477 28.68 -5.52 -34.94
C VAL A 477 27.99 -4.31 -35.58
N GLY A 478 28.02 -4.19 -36.91
CA GLY A 478 27.35 -3.08 -37.62
C GLY A 478 25.81 -3.10 -37.55
N VAL A 479 25.19 -4.26 -37.28
CA VAL A 479 23.74 -4.40 -37.09
C VAL A 479 23.30 -4.03 -35.66
N VAL A 480 24.23 -3.95 -34.70
CA VAL A 480 23.95 -3.54 -33.32
C VAL A 480 24.06 -2.02 -33.13
N GLU A 481 24.68 -1.31 -34.08
CA GLU A 481 24.85 0.15 -34.07
C GLU A 481 23.84 0.93 -34.94
N SER A 482 22.82 0.24 -35.50
CA SER A 482 21.65 0.85 -36.16
C SER A 482 20.38 0.52 -35.39
#